data_AF-A0A086M7A8-F1
#
_entry.id   AF-A0A086M7A8-F1
#
_cell.length_a   1.000
_cell.length_b   1.000
_cell.length_c   1.000
_cell.angle_alpha   90.00
_cell.angle_beta   90.00
_cell.angle_gamma   90.00
#
_symmetry.space_group_name_H-M   'P 1'
#
loop_
_entity.id
_entity.type
_entity.pdbx_description
1 polymer ?
#
loop_
_entity_poly.entity_id
_entity_poly.type
_entity_poly.pdbx_seq_one_letter_code
_entity_poly.pdbx_strand_id
1 'polypeptide(L)'
;AKKGPQVADLDYYDTVEDIKGKMLKVTVKVDSAHDLRENCCRRPEMNYKWIDGVSEVRCSTDDMCNRNPEFHSVKEFDVMITDEVVNWFRGILVFEVAGMMVNKQHKDQATPASPSAGSVAAKLREKEILLAQIQQRLEEQGTTLDDFLSGQ
;
A
#
# COMPACT_ATOMS: atom_id res chain seq x y z
N ALA A 1 22.26 -32.20 -35.50
CA ALA A 1 22.47 -31.92 -34.06
C ALA A 1 21.12 -31.93 -33.36
N LYS A 2 20.88 -32.86 -32.44
CA LYS A 2 19.68 -32.81 -31.59
C LYS A 2 19.88 -31.63 -30.64
N LYS A 3 19.11 -30.55 -30.80
CA LYS A 3 19.02 -29.50 -29.77
C LYS A 3 18.60 -30.21 -28.49
N GLY A 4 19.44 -30.13 -27.45
CA GLY A 4 19.05 -30.59 -26.11
C GLY A 4 17.78 -29.87 -25.67
N PRO A 5 17.03 -30.43 -24.70
CA PRO A 5 15.78 -29.84 -24.24
C PRO A 5 16.01 -28.39 -23.80
N GLN A 6 15.12 -27.48 -24.20
CA GLN A 6 15.17 -26.12 -23.68
C GLN A 6 14.89 -26.19 -22.17
N VAL A 7 15.85 -25.73 -21.37
CA VAL A 7 15.90 -25.77 -19.90
C VAL A 7 14.74 -25.00 -19.20
N ALA A 8 13.82 -24.43 -19.97
CA ALA A 8 12.75 -23.55 -19.51
C ALA A 8 11.43 -24.25 -19.18
N ASP A 9 11.28 -25.53 -19.53
CA ASP A 9 10.04 -26.26 -19.25
C ASP A 9 10.14 -26.97 -17.89
N LEU A 10 9.28 -26.57 -16.94
CA LEU A 10 9.21 -27.19 -15.62
C LEU A 10 8.75 -28.65 -15.72
N ASP A 11 8.04 -29.01 -16.80
CA ASP A 11 7.56 -30.37 -17.07
C ASP A 11 8.70 -31.37 -17.34
N TYR A 12 9.95 -30.90 -17.43
CA TYR A 12 11.14 -31.75 -17.53
C TYR A 12 11.62 -32.30 -16.16
N TYR A 13 11.11 -31.77 -15.06
CA TYR A 13 11.57 -32.13 -13.71
C TYR A 13 10.50 -32.93 -12.97
N ASP A 14 10.86 -34.13 -12.53
CA ASP A 14 9.93 -35.03 -11.84
C ASP A 14 9.91 -34.80 -10.32
N THR A 15 11.00 -34.26 -9.76
CA THR A 15 11.17 -34.07 -8.32
C THR A 15 11.79 -32.72 -7.96
N VAL A 16 11.62 -32.33 -6.69
CA VAL A 16 12.30 -31.14 -6.13
C VAL A 16 13.82 -31.29 -6.19
N GLU A 17 14.35 -32.51 -6.08
CA GLU A 17 15.79 -32.76 -6.17
C GLU A 17 16.35 -32.41 -7.57
N ASP A 18 15.57 -32.60 -8.64
CA ASP A 18 16.00 -32.33 -10.01
C ASP A 18 16.18 -30.84 -10.32
N ILE A 19 15.54 -29.98 -9.53
CA ILE A 19 15.62 -28.52 -9.65
C ILE A 19 16.58 -27.88 -8.66
N LYS A 20 17.15 -28.64 -7.71
CA LYS A 20 18.16 -28.11 -6.79
C LYS A 20 19.39 -27.59 -7.53
N GLY A 21 19.94 -26.49 -7.06
CA GLY A 21 21.07 -25.78 -7.67
C GLY A 21 20.71 -24.98 -8.92
N LYS A 22 19.44 -24.97 -9.36
CA LYS A 22 18.99 -24.16 -10.50
C LYS A 22 18.43 -22.82 -10.05
N MET A 23 18.48 -21.86 -10.98
CA MET A 23 17.79 -20.58 -10.83
C MET A 23 16.40 -20.71 -11.44
N LEU A 24 15.36 -20.46 -10.64
CA LEU A 24 13.97 -20.41 -11.10
C LEU A 24 13.42 -19.00 -10.93
N LYS A 25 12.57 -18.59 -11.87
CA LYS A 25 11.79 -17.37 -11.72
C LYS A 25 10.43 -17.72 -11.13
N VAL A 26 10.13 -17.17 -9.97
CA VAL A 26 8.85 -17.32 -9.29
C VAL A 26 8.05 -16.05 -9.45
N THR A 27 6.85 -16.17 -10.01
CA THR A 27 5.95 -15.03 -10.24
C THR A 27 4.75 -15.14 -9.32
N VAL A 28 4.52 -14.09 -8.52
CA VAL A 28 3.30 -13.93 -7.72
C VAL A 28 2.41 -12.92 -8.43
N LYS A 29 1.18 -13.34 -8.74
CA LYS A 29 0.15 -12.49 -9.32
C LYS A 29 -1.02 -12.36 -8.35
N VAL A 30 -1.38 -11.14 -8.00
CA VAL A 30 -2.56 -10.84 -7.20
C VAL A 30 -3.45 -9.91 -8.00
N ASP A 31 -4.60 -10.44 -8.42
CA ASP A 31 -5.52 -9.77 -9.33
C ASP A 31 -6.40 -8.77 -8.58
N SER A 32 -7.23 -9.28 -7.66
CA SER A 32 -8.27 -8.50 -7.00
C SER A 32 -8.65 -9.10 -5.63
N ALA A 33 -9.39 -8.33 -4.83
CA ALA A 33 -10.11 -8.83 -3.66
C ALA A 33 -11.61 -8.60 -3.82
N HIS A 34 -12.43 -9.41 -3.15
CA HIS A 34 -13.88 -9.32 -3.21
C HIS A 34 -14.49 -9.24 -1.81
N ASP A 35 -15.62 -8.56 -1.71
CA ASP A 35 -16.44 -8.47 -0.50
C ASP A 35 -15.69 -7.97 0.75
N LEU A 36 -14.72 -7.06 0.57
CA LEU A 36 -13.97 -6.49 1.68
C LEU A 36 -14.91 -5.93 2.76
N ARG A 37 -14.51 -6.10 4.02
CA ARG A 37 -15.21 -5.50 5.15
C ARG A 37 -15.18 -3.98 5.04
N GLU A 38 -16.19 -3.31 5.63
CA GLU A 38 -16.32 -1.85 5.54
C GLU A 38 -15.10 -1.06 6.06
N ASN A 39 -14.35 -1.63 7.00
CA ASN A 39 -13.13 -1.02 7.52
C ASN A 39 -11.91 -1.20 6.60
N CYS A 40 -11.97 -2.11 5.63
CA CYS A 40 -10.88 -2.40 4.69
C CYS A 40 -11.13 -1.80 3.30
N CYS A 41 -12.34 -1.33 3.00
CA CYS A 41 -12.67 -0.88 1.65
C CYS A 41 -12.22 0.55 1.33
N ARG A 42 -11.82 1.36 2.31
CA ARG A 42 -11.36 2.74 2.07
C ARG A 42 -9.88 2.74 1.72
N ARG A 43 -9.52 3.18 0.51
CA ARG A 43 -8.14 3.10 -0.02
C ARG A 43 -7.50 1.74 0.27
N PRO A 44 -8.07 0.66 -0.30
CA PRO A 44 -7.60 -0.68 0.00
C PRO A 44 -6.15 -0.86 -0.47
N GLU A 45 -5.36 -1.48 0.40
CA GLU A 45 -3.96 -1.80 0.20
C GLU A 45 -3.74 -3.26 0.52
N MET A 46 -3.13 -3.98 -0.41
CA MET A 46 -2.66 -5.35 -0.23
C MET A 46 -1.17 -5.34 0.04
N ASN A 47 -0.74 -6.10 1.05
CA ASN A 47 0.65 -6.32 1.33
C ASN A 47 0.92 -7.81 1.60
N TYR A 48 2.15 -8.24 1.31
CA TYR A 48 2.64 -9.54 1.72
C TYR A 48 4.15 -9.50 1.93
N LYS A 49 4.64 -10.36 2.82
CA LYS A 49 6.07 -10.65 2.95
C LYS A 49 6.41 -11.83 2.07
N TRP A 50 7.46 -11.69 1.27
CA TRP A 50 8.02 -12.79 0.51
C TRP A 50 8.51 -13.90 1.45
N ILE A 51 8.64 -15.11 0.91
CA ILE A 51 8.99 -16.31 1.69
C ILE A 51 10.41 -16.26 2.30
N ASP A 52 11.24 -15.30 1.90
CA ASP A 52 12.52 -14.99 2.54
C ASP A 52 12.34 -14.32 3.92
N GLY A 53 11.12 -13.88 4.25
CA GLY A 53 10.77 -13.18 5.49
C GLY A 53 11.25 -11.72 5.56
N VAL A 54 11.93 -11.23 4.53
CA VAL A 54 12.59 -9.92 4.50
C VAL A 54 11.96 -9.00 3.46
N SER A 55 11.72 -9.50 2.25
CA SER A 55 11.20 -8.70 1.15
C SER A 55 9.71 -8.45 1.34
N GLU A 56 9.28 -7.20 1.37
CA GLU A 56 7.88 -6.82 1.49
C GLU A 56 7.37 -6.25 0.17
N VAL A 57 6.18 -6.66 -0.24
CA VAL A 57 5.50 -6.17 -1.45
C VAL A 57 4.20 -5.52 -1.03
N ARG A 58 3.96 -4.31 -1.54
CA ARG A 58 2.74 -3.53 -1.29
C ARG A 58 2.14 -3.09 -2.59
N CYS A 59 0.82 -3.09 -2.65
CA CYS A 59 0.05 -2.62 -3.79
C CYS A 59 -1.22 -1.95 -3.27
N SER A 60 -1.43 -0.69 -3.65
CA SER A 60 -2.62 0.08 -3.31
C SER A 60 -3.41 0.40 -4.56
N THR A 61 -4.73 0.52 -4.42
CA THR A 61 -5.58 1.07 -5.47
C THR A 61 -5.79 2.57 -5.27
N ASP A 62 -6.06 3.31 -6.35
CA ASP A 62 -6.45 4.72 -6.28
C ASP A 62 -7.91 4.91 -5.80
N ASP A 63 -8.67 3.83 -5.64
CA ASP A 63 -10.05 3.85 -5.18
C ASP A 63 -10.16 4.43 -3.76
N MET A 64 -10.96 5.50 -3.63
CA MET A 64 -11.23 6.09 -2.31
C MET A 64 -12.01 5.14 -1.40
N CYS A 65 -12.94 4.35 -1.97
CA CYS A 65 -13.75 3.37 -1.25
C CYS A 65 -14.28 2.29 -2.22
N ASN A 66 -13.70 1.09 -2.19
CA ASN A 66 -14.11 -0.04 -3.02
C ASN A 66 -14.06 -1.35 -2.23
N ARG A 67 -15.15 -2.11 -2.23
CA ARG A 67 -15.23 -3.43 -1.58
C ARG A 67 -14.67 -4.55 -2.46
N ASN A 68 -14.51 -4.29 -3.75
CA ASN A 68 -14.00 -5.21 -4.75
C ASN A 68 -12.82 -4.59 -5.52
N PRO A 69 -11.70 -4.25 -4.85
CA PRO A 69 -10.57 -3.61 -5.50
C PRO A 69 -9.81 -4.54 -6.43
N GLU A 70 -9.30 -3.97 -7.51
CA GLU A 70 -8.37 -4.63 -8.42
C GLU A 70 -6.96 -4.08 -8.20
N PHE A 71 -6.02 -4.95 -7.85
CA PHE A 71 -4.62 -4.59 -7.55
C PHE A 71 -3.71 -4.73 -8.77
N HIS A 72 -3.99 -5.68 -9.66
CA HIS A 72 -3.18 -5.97 -10.85
C HIS A 72 -1.68 -6.13 -10.53
N SER A 73 -1.36 -6.70 -9.36
CA SER A 73 0.01 -6.81 -8.87
C SER A 73 0.69 -8.02 -9.48
N VAL A 74 1.84 -7.80 -10.11
CA VAL A 74 2.72 -8.85 -10.62
C VAL A 74 4.12 -8.62 -10.11
N LYS A 75 4.66 -9.58 -9.36
CA LYS A 75 6.03 -9.54 -8.86
C LYS A 75 6.78 -10.81 -9.26
N GLU A 76 7.99 -10.61 -9.75
CA GLU A 76 8.91 -11.69 -10.13
C GLU A 76 10.09 -11.74 -9.16
N PHE A 77 10.49 -12.95 -8.80
CA PHE A 77 11.63 -13.24 -7.94
C PHE A 77 12.52 -14.28 -8.64
N ASP A 78 13.78 -13.95 -8.85
CA ASP A 78 14.78 -14.92 -9.29
C ASP A 78 15.34 -15.64 -8.06
N VAL A 79 15.13 -16.95 -7.97
CA VAL A 79 15.40 -17.75 -6.78
C VAL A 79 16.31 -18.91 -7.12
N MET A 80 17.44 -19.00 -6.43
CA MET A 80 18.30 -20.19 -6.49
C MET A 80 17.74 -21.27 -5.57
N ILE A 81 17.44 -22.45 -6.11
CA ILE A 81 16.82 -23.54 -5.34
C ILE A 81 17.89 -24.28 -4.53
N THR A 82 18.09 -23.86 -3.29
CA THR A 82 18.91 -24.53 -2.28
C THR A 82 18.03 -25.30 -1.29
N ASP A 83 18.62 -26.17 -0.45
CA ASP A 83 17.86 -26.86 0.60
C ASP A 83 17.16 -25.90 1.57
N GLU A 84 17.78 -24.76 1.86
CA GLU A 84 17.19 -23.70 2.69
C GLU A 84 15.95 -23.09 2.01
N VAL A 85 16.07 -22.72 0.75
CA VAL A 85 14.96 -22.15 -0.04
C VAL A 85 13.81 -23.15 -0.17
N VAL A 86 14.11 -24.44 -0.41
CA VAL A 86 13.10 -25.50 -0.43
C VAL A 86 12.34 -25.56 0.90
N ASN A 87 13.02 -25.37 2.03
CA ASN A 87 12.36 -25.30 3.33
C ASN A 87 11.49 -24.05 3.49
N TRP A 88 11.88 -22.89 2.94
CA TRP A 88 11.04 -21.69 2.95
C TRP A 88 9.73 -21.89 2.17
N PHE A 89 9.78 -22.58 1.03
CA PHE A 89 8.59 -22.91 0.23
C PHE A 89 7.62 -23.90 0.92
N ARG A 90 8.03 -24.55 2.01
CA ARG A 90 7.12 -25.32 2.87
C ARG A 90 6.30 -24.44 3.81
N GLY A 91 6.63 -23.15 3.90
CA GLY A 91 5.91 -22.16 4.67
C GLY A 91 4.61 -21.70 4.02
N ILE A 92 4.04 -20.64 4.58
CA ILE A 92 2.78 -20.03 4.12
C ILE A 92 3.07 -18.61 3.66
N LEU A 93 2.58 -18.25 2.48
CA LEU A 93 2.54 -16.87 2.02
C LEU A 93 1.24 -16.22 2.50
N VAL A 94 1.35 -15.17 3.31
CA VAL A 94 0.20 -14.46 3.88
C VAL A 94 0.00 -13.13 3.17
N PHE A 95 -1.20 -12.93 2.65
CA PHE A 95 -1.64 -11.67 2.05
C PHE A 95 -2.54 -10.94 3.03
N GLU A 96 -2.17 -9.71 3.37
CA GLU A 96 -2.96 -8.83 4.23
C GLU A 96 -3.60 -7.75 3.37
N VAL A 97 -4.91 -7.56 3.54
CA VAL A 97 -5.64 -6.47 2.89
C VAL A 97 -6.17 -5.52 3.96
N ALA A 98 -5.66 -4.29 3.93
CA ALA A 98 -6.00 -3.23 4.85
C ALA A 98 -6.69 -2.08 4.12
N GLY A 99 -7.41 -1.26 4.88
CA GLY A 99 -7.95 0.01 4.42
C GLY A 99 -7.65 1.11 5.42
N MET A 100 -7.72 2.35 4.97
CA MET A 100 -7.51 3.53 5.81
C MET A 100 -8.65 3.64 6.83
N MET A 101 -8.31 3.46 8.11
CA MET A 101 -9.24 3.76 9.19
C MET A 101 -9.44 5.28 9.25
N VAL A 102 -10.69 5.71 9.10
CA VAL A 102 -11.04 7.08 9.48
C VAL A 102 -11.14 7.07 10.99
N ASN A 103 -10.22 7.79 11.64
CA ASN A 103 -10.32 8.09 13.06
C ASN A 103 -11.72 8.64 13.32
N LYS A 104 -12.59 7.81 13.90
CA LYS A 104 -13.81 8.29 14.53
C LYS A 104 -13.33 9.11 15.72
N GLN A 105 -13.05 10.40 15.50
CA GLN A 105 -13.00 11.33 16.61
C GLN A 105 -14.33 11.18 17.36
N HIS A 106 -14.20 10.68 18.58
CA HIS A 106 -15.20 10.46 19.62
C HIS A 106 -16.63 10.91 19.28
N LYS A 107 -17.47 9.92 18.97
CA LYS A 107 -18.93 10.08 19.01
C LYS A 107 -19.43 9.58 20.36
N ASP A 108 -19.10 10.31 21.41
CA ASP A 108 -19.79 10.25 22.71
C ASP A 108 -20.20 11.67 23.11
N GLN A 109 -21.29 12.15 22.51
CA GLN A 109 -22.38 12.83 23.23
C GLN A 109 -23.56 13.10 22.29
N ALA A 110 -24.67 12.43 22.64
CA ALA A 110 -26.08 12.68 22.38
C ALA A 110 -26.55 13.86 21.46
N THR A 111 -27.29 13.47 20.40
CA THR A 111 -28.50 14.12 19.81
C THR A 111 -28.38 15.41 18.94
N PRO A 112 -29.39 15.78 18.11
CA PRO A 112 -29.37 15.61 16.65
C PRO A 112 -29.45 16.93 15.83
N ALA A 113 -29.40 16.79 14.49
CA ALA A 113 -29.79 17.74 13.44
C ALA A 113 -28.75 18.73 12.88
N SER A 114 -28.53 18.62 11.55
CA SER A 114 -27.97 19.55 10.56
C SER A 114 -26.62 20.25 10.81
N PRO A 115 -25.72 20.32 9.82
CA PRO A 115 -24.51 21.13 9.93
C PRO A 115 -24.91 22.61 9.93
N SER A 116 -24.96 23.22 11.12
CA SER A 116 -25.23 24.64 11.25
C SER A 116 -24.01 25.45 10.77
N ALA A 117 -24.28 26.57 10.10
CA ALA A 117 -23.29 27.52 9.56
C ALA A 117 -22.23 28.00 10.58
N GLY A 118 -22.48 27.79 11.89
CA GLY A 118 -21.53 28.09 12.96
C GLY A 118 -20.24 27.26 12.92
N SER A 119 -20.29 26.01 12.45
CA SER A 119 -19.06 25.18 12.34
C SER A 119 -18.11 25.66 11.25
N VAL A 120 -18.63 26.29 10.18
CA VAL A 120 -17.82 26.83 9.09
C VAL A 120 -17.25 28.18 9.52
N ALA A 121 -18.06 29.02 10.15
CA ALA A 121 -17.63 30.32 10.67
C ALA A 121 -16.53 30.21 11.74
N ALA A 122 -16.59 29.19 12.61
CA ALA A 122 -15.54 28.95 13.61
C ALA A 122 -14.22 28.53 12.95
N LYS A 123 -14.26 27.61 11.97
CA LYS A 123 -13.07 27.18 11.22
C LYS A 123 -12.48 28.30 10.34
N LEU A 124 -13.32 29.20 9.84
CA LEU A 124 -12.87 30.36 9.08
C LEU A 124 -12.07 31.32 9.97
N ARG A 125 -12.61 31.66 11.15
CA ARG A 125 -11.91 32.52 12.12
C ARG A 125 -10.58 31.92 12.58
N GLU A 126 -10.54 30.62 12.84
CA GLU A 126 -9.31 29.94 13.24
C GLU A 126 -8.24 30.02 12.14
N LYS A 127 -8.64 29.85 10.87
CA LYS A 127 -7.75 30.03 9.72
C LYS A 127 -7.29 31.48 9.54
N GLU A 128 -8.18 32.45 9.74
CA GLU A 128 -7.85 33.89 9.67
C GLU A 128 -6.81 34.27 10.73
N ILE A 129 -6.94 33.75 11.96
CA ILE A 129 -5.97 33.97 13.04
C ILE A 129 -4.61 33.36 12.69
N LEU A 130 -4.59 32.13 12.18
CA LEU A 130 -3.35 31.46 11.75
C LEU A 130 -2.66 32.20 10.61
N LEU A 131 -3.42 32.70 9.63
CA LEU A 131 -2.87 33.50 8.53
C LEU A 131 -2.24 34.80 9.04
N ALA A 132 -2.90 35.50 9.97
CA ALA A 132 -2.34 36.70 10.59
C ALA A 132 -1.03 36.42 11.36
N GLN A 133 -0.95 35.29 12.07
CA GLN A 133 0.27 34.88 12.78
C GLN A 133 1.41 34.49 11.82
N ILE A 134 1.09 33.92 10.66
CA ILE A 134 2.08 33.60 9.63
C ILE A 134 2.60 34.89 9.01
N GLN A 135 1.71 35.81 8.63
CA GLN A 135 2.06 37.11 8.07
C GLN A 135 3.00 37.90 8.99
N GLN A 136 2.65 38.01 10.28
CA GLN A 136 3.46 38.72 11.27
C GLN A 136 4.87 38.14 11.39
N ARG A 137 5.01 36.81 11.41
CA ARG A 137 6.33 36.17 11.51
C ARG A 137 7.17 36.33 10.25
N LEU A 138 6.54 36.38 9.07
CA LEU A 138 7.25 36.65 7.82
C LEU A 138 7.77 38.08 7.80
N GLU A 139 6.95 39.05 8.23
CA GLU A 139 7.35 40.46 8.35
C GLU A 139 8.52 40.64 9.35
N GLU A 140 8.51 39.92 10.47
CA GLU A 140 9.63 39.88 11.43
C GLU A 140 10.91 39.28 10.81
N GLN A 141 10.78 38.40 9.82
CA GLN A 141 11.89 37.83 9.05
C GLN A 141 12.28 38.69 7.83
N GLY A 142 11.63 39.84 7.63
CA GLY A 142 11.88 40.74 6.52
C GLY A 142 11.41 40.20 5.16
N THR A 143 10.51 39.22 5.17
CA THR A 143 9.94 38.59 3.96
C THR A 143 8.43 38.82 3.91
N THR A 144 7.85 38.81 2.71
CA THR A 144 6.39 38.90 2.58
C THR A 144 5.79 37.52 2.27
N LEU A 145 4.49 37.37 2.49
CA LEU A 145 3.77 36.14 2.17
C LEU A 145 3.80 35.83 0.66
N ASP A 146 3.77 36.85 -0.18
CA ASP A 146 3.96 36.70 -1.63
C ASP A 146 5.36 36.19 -1.98
N ASP A 147 6.42 36.67 -1.31
CA ASP A 147 7.77 36.16 -1.52
C ASP A 147 7.90 34.69 -1.10
N PHE A 148 7.31 34.33 0.05
CA PHE A 148 7.29 32.97 0.57
C PHE A 148 6.53 31.99 -0.34
N LEU A 149 5.40 32.41 -0.91
CA LEU A 149 4.59 31.57 -1.81
C LEU A 149 5.15 31.50 -3.23
N SER A 150 5.88 32.53 -3.66
CA SER A 150 6.49 32.60 -5.00
C SER A 150 7.84 31.86 -5.09
N GLY A 151 8.40 31.42 -3.96
CA GLY A 151 9.56 30.53 -3.90
C GLY A 151 10.84 31.12 -4.50
N GLN A 152 11.17 32.37 -4.13
CA GLN A 152 12.53 32.92 -4.33
C GLN A 152 13.43 32.66 -3.13
#